data_AF-A0A7C3CW83-F1
#
_entry.id   AF-A0A7C3CW83-F1
#
_cell.length_a   1.000
_cell.length_b   1.000
_cell.length_c   1.000
_cell.angle_alpha   90.00
_cell.angle_beta   90.00
_cell.angle_gamma   90.00
#
_symmetry.space_group_name_H-M   'P 1'
#
loop_
_entity.id
_entity.type
_entity.pdbx_description
1 polymer ?
#
loop_
_entity_poly.entity_id
_entity_poly.type
_entity_poly.pdbx_seq_one_letter_code
_entity_poly.pdbx_strand_id
1 'polypeptide(L)' 'MAMLRKALQKVLNEEIPLTNAIGISVESCDSLSLTLAAPLHKNINHKRTAFGGSLYIPITNRFPTKLHALLDL' A
#
# COMPACT_ATOMS: atom_id res chain seq x y z
N MET A 1 -4.90 -12.13 -13.52
CA MET A 1 -4.00 -11.40 -12.59
C MET A 1 -4.24 -9.90 -12.56
N ALA A 2 -4.19 -9.17 -13.69
CA ALA A 2 -4.46 -7.72 -13.71
C ALA A 2 -5.86 -7.32 -13.17
N MET A 3 -6.89 -8.15 -13.40
CA MET A 3 -8.25 -7.91 -12.91
C MET A 3 -8.35 -8.03 -11.39
N LEU A 4 -7.62 -8.97 -10.77
CA LEU A 4 -7.58 -9.14 -9.31
C LEU A 4 -6.92 -7.94 -8.62
N ARG A 5 -5.80 -7.44 -9.16
CA ARG A 5 -5.14 -6.24 -8.62
C ARG A 5 -6.05 -5.02 -8.65
N LYS A 6 -6.74 -4.79 -9.77
CA LYS A 6 -7.69 -3.67 -9.91
C LYS A 6 -8.87 -3.80 -8.94
N ALA A 7 -9.42 -5.00 -8.79
CA ALA A 7 -10.50 -5.25 -7.85
C ALA A 7 -10.04 -5.00 -6.40
N LEU A 8 -8.86 -5.51 -6.02
CA LEU A 8 -8.30 -5.27 -4.70
C LEU A 8 -8.04 -3.78 -4.47
N GLN A 9 -7.40 -3.08 -5.41
CA GLN A 9 -7.19 -1.63 -5.30
C GLN A 9 -8.49 -0.87 -5.06
N LYS A 10 -9.55 -1.24 -5.78
CA LYS A 10 -10.88 -0.63 -5.61
C LYS A 10 -11.39 -0.84 -4.18
N VAL A 11 -11.35 -2.09 -3.69
CA VAL A 11 -11.75 -2.41 -2.31
C VAL A 11 -10.93 -1.62 -1.28
N LEU A 12 -9.61 -1.51 -1.46
CA LEU A 12 -8.77 -0.73 -0.55
C LEU A 12 -9.22 0.74 -0.49
N ASN A 13 -9.42 1.35 -1.66
CA ASN A 13 -9.79 2.75 -1.75
C ASN A 13 -11.19 3.03 -1.18
N GLU A 14 -12.14 2.09 -1.37
CA GLU A 14 -13.53 2.24 -0.92
C GLU A 14 -13.69 1.94 0.58
N GLU A 15 -13.12 0.84 1.06
CA GLU A 15 -13.32 0.37 2.44
C GLU A 15 -12.32 0.99 3.42
N ILE A 16 -11.15 1.43 2.95
CA ILE A 16 -10.11 2.05 3.76
C ILE A 16 -9.69 3.38 3.10
N PRO A 17 -10.47 4.47 3.25
CA PRO A 17 -10.21 5.74 2.56
C PRO A 17 -8.81 6.32 2.75
N LEU A 18 -8.16 6.02 3.88
CA LEU A 18 -6.77 6.39 4.15
C LEU A 18 -5.79 5.86 3.08
N THR A 19 -6.04 4.66 2.54
CA THR A 19 -5.17 4.06 1.51
C THR A 19 -5.12 4.92 0.25
N ASN A 20 -6.24 5.51 -0.14
CA ASN A 20 -6.29 6.46 -1.26
C ASN A 20 -5.58 7.78 -0.91
N ALA A 21 -5.80 8.31 0.30
CA ALA A 21 -5.21 9.58 0.73
C ALA A 21 -3.67 9.54 0.70
N ILE A 22 -3.07 8.46 1.18
CA ILE A 22 -1.61 8.29 1.23
C ILE A 22 -1.02 7.68 -0.04
N GLY A 23 -1.86 7.31 -1.01
CA GLY A 23 -1.43 6.82 -2.33
C GLY A 23 -0.97 5.37 -2.38
N ILE A 24 -1.61 4.46 -1.64
CA ILE A 24 -1.33 3.01 -1.73
C ILE A 24 -1.71 2.48 -3.12
N SER A 25 -0.81 1.74 -3.77
CA SER A 25 -1.04 0.99 -5.00
C SER A 25 -0.82 -0.52 -4.82
N VAL A 26 -1.64 -1.34 -5.46
CA VAL A 26 -1.47 -2.80 -5.55
C VAL A 26 -0.56 -3.14 -6.74
N GLU A 27 0.72 -3.39 -6.45
CA GLU A 27 1.74 -3.74 -7.45
C GLU A 27 1.60 -5.19 -7.92
N SER A 28 1.48 -6.12 -6.98
CA SER A 28 1.29 -7.54 -7.26
C SER A 28 0.43 -8.21 -6.20
N CYS A 29 -0.36 -9.21 -6.62
CA CYS A 29 -1.21 -10.00 -5.74
C CYS A 29 -1.40 -11.37 -6.39
N ASP A 30 -1.02 -12.42 -5.66
CA ASP A 30 -1.21 -13.82 -6.02
C ASP A 30 -1.68 -14.64 -4.80
N SER A 31 -1.70 -15.97 -4.92
CA SER A 31 -2.18 -16.85 -3.87
C SER A 31 -1.28 -16.92 -2.64
N LEU A 32 -0.07 -16.35 -2.68
CA LEU A 32 0.94 -16.44 -1.63
C LEU A 32 1.38 -15.08 -1.10
N SER A 33 1.23 -14.02 -1.88
CA SER A 33 1.80 -12.72 -1.56
C SER A 33 1.01 -11.53 -2.09
N LEU A 34 1.08 -10.43 -1.33
CA LEU A 34 0.59 -9.11 -1.72
C LEU A 34 1.74 -8.10 -1.59
N THR A 35 2.03 -7.39 -2.68
CA THR A 35 2.98 -6.28 -2.70
C THR A 35 2.23 -4.98 -2.91
N LEU A 36 2.44 -4.05 -1.99
CA LEU A 36 1.89 -2.70 -2.03
C LEU A 36 3.01 -1.68 -2.13
N ALA A 37 2.73 -0.58 -2.81
CA ALA A 37 3.60 0.59 -2.87
C ALA A 37 2.87 1.84 -2.41
N ALA A 38 3.62 2.83 -1.93
CA ALA A 38 3.11 4.17 -1.68
C ALA A 38 4.22 5.20 -1.93
N PRO A 39 3.89 6.40 -2.43
CA PRO A 39 4.86 7.45 -2.67
C PRO A 39 5.42 7.98 -1.35
N LEU A 40 6.74 8.17 -1.28
CA LEU A 40 7.40 8.67 -0.07
C LEU A 40 6.94 10.09 0.28
N HIS A 41 6.74 10.97 -0.70
CA HIS A 41 6.38 12.37 -0.42
C HIS A 41 5.05 12.51 0.35
N LYS A 42 4.12 11.56 0.21
CA LYS A 42 2.86 11.52 0.98
C LYS A 42 2.99 10.86 2.36
N ASN A 43 4.10 10.17 2.58
CA ASN A 43 4.32 9.31 3.75
C ASN A 43 5.63 9.67 4.45
N ILE A 44 6.10 10.92 4.34
CA ILE A 44 7.37 11.37 4.89
C ILE A 44 7.22 11.76 6.36
N ASN A 45 8.24 11.50 7.18
CA ASN A 45 8.33 11.98 8.56
C ASN A 45 9.32 13.17 8.69
N HIS A 46 9.45 13.72 9.90
CA HIS A 46 10.36 14.83 10.20
C HIS A 46 11.86 14.52 9.93
N LYS A 47 12.25 13.24 9.81
CA LYS A 47 13.60 12.80 9.45
C LYS A 47 13.78 12.56 7.95
N ARG A 48 12.80 12.94 7.14
CA ARG A 48 12.79 12.74 5.68
C ARG A 48 12.83 11.25 5.26
N THR A 49 12.28 10.37 6.08
CA THR A 49 12.10 8.94 5.76
C THR A 49 10.64 8.55 5.84
N ALA A 50 10.31 7.30 5.49
CA ALA A 50 8.93 6.82 5.59
C ALA A 50 8.41 6.90 7.04
N PHE A 51 7.21 7.43 7.21
CA PHE A 51 6.51 7.51 8.49
C PHE A 51 6.10 6.11 8.95
N GLY A 52 6.45 5.74 10.19
CA GLY A 52 6.21 4.40 10.71
C GLY A 52 4.73 4.01 10.72
N GLY A 53 3.82 4.96 10.98
CA GLY A 53 2.37 4.69 10.91
C GLY A 53 1.87 4.44 9.48
N SER A 54 2.50 5.04 8.47
CA SER A 54 2.18 4.75 7.06
C SER A 54 2.69 3.38 6.61
N LEU A 55 3.77 2.89 7.23
CA LEU A 55 4.30 1.54 6.97
C LEU A 55 3.47 0.44 7.64
N TYR A 56 2.70 0.78 8.69
CA TYR A 56 1.89 -0.15 9.44
C TYR A 56 0.40 0.13 9.23
N ILE A 57 -0.13 -0.33 8.10
CA ILE A 57 -1.56 -0.27 7.79
C ILE A 57 -2.09 -1.70 7.72
N PRO A 58 -3.03 -2.10 8.59
CA PRO A 58 -3.62 -3.42 8.55
C PRO A 58 -4.58 -3.49 7.36
N ILE A 59 -4.13 -4.11 6.27
CA ILE A 59 -4.86 -4.14 4.99
C ILE A 59 -5.54 -5.50 4.76
N THR A 60 -4.95 -6.60 5.23
CA THR A 60 -5.52 -7.95 5.09
C THR A 60 -4.87 -8.92 6.08
N ASN A 61 -5.67 -9.77 6.71
CA ASN A 61 -5.20 -10.87 7.57
C ASN A 61 -4.93 -12.17 6.79
N ARG A 62 -5.10 -12.17 5.46
CA ARG A 62 -5.21 -13.42 4.70
C ARG A 62 -3.87 -13.93 4.16
N PHE A 63 -2.88 -13.06 3.95
CA PHE A 63 -1.56 -13.41 3.41
C PHE A 63 -0.45 -12.48 3.94
N PRO A 64 0.83 -12.91 3.93
CA PRO A 64 1.95 -12.01 4.18
C PRO A 64 1.91 -10.82 3.23
N THR A 65 1.83 -9.60 3.79
CA THR A 65 1.81 -8.36 3.02
C THR A 65 3.17 -7.67 3.14
N LYS A 66 3.75 -7.28 2.00
CA LYS A 66 4.93 -6.42 1.95
C LYS A 66 4.52 -5.04 1.44
N LEU A 67 4.77 -4.01 2.25
CA LEU A 67 4.57 -2.62 1.87
C LEU A 67 5.92 -1.95 1.74
N HIS A 68 6.22 -1.42 0.55
CA HIS A 68 7.43 -0.65 0.31
C HIS A 68 7.06 0.82 0.09
N ALA A 69 7.77 1.73 0.75
CA ALA A 69 7.76 3.13 0.35
C ALA A 69 8.62 3.27 -0.90
N LEU A 70 8.03 3.72 -2.01
CA LEU A 70 8.80 4.02 -3.21
C LEU A 70 9.56 5.33 -2.94
N LEU A 71 10.89 5.25 -3.08
CA LEU A 71 11.72 6.45 -3.16
C LEU A 71 11.34 7.14 -4.47
N ASP A 72 10.60 8.24 -4.37
CA ASP A 72 10.42 9.16 -5.48
C ASP A 72 11.79 9.81 -5.75
N LEU A 73 12.60 9.18 -6.61
CA LEU A 73 13.84 9.74 -7.18
C LEU A 73 13.52 10.50 -8.46
#